data_AF-A0A3B4ZEN6-F1
#
_entry.id   AF-A0A3B4ZEN6-F1
#
_cell.length_a   1.000
_cell.length_b   1.000
_cell.length_c   1.000
_cell.angle_alpha   90.00
_cell.angle_beta   90.00
_cell.angle_gamma   90.00
#
_symmetry.space_group_name_H-M   'P 1'
#
loop_
_entity.id
_entity.type
_entity.pdbx_description
1 polymer ?
#
loop_
_entity_poly.entity_id
_entity_poly.type
_entity_poly.pdbx_seq_one_letter_code
_entity_poly.pdbx_strand_id
1 'polypeptide(L)' 'MNTKNRRQGEQFSDDCMLKENLEENHYTTYSSLSHPGTYLAVSPKGELKRGNSVSRNQSCTHFLPRRPS' A
#
# COMPACT_ATOMS: atom_id res chain seq x y z
N MET A 1 -7.02 3.00 -2.38
CA MET A 1 -7.71 1.85 -1.75
C MET A 1 -9.10 2.29 -1.35
N ASN A 2 -10.14 1.47 -1.47
CA ASN A 2 -11.44 1.86 -0.92
C ASN A 2 -11.38 2.02 0.60
N THR A 3 -12.31 2.78 1.17
CA THR A 3 -12.43 3.02 2.63
C THR A 3 -12.54 1.75 3.48
N LYS A 4 -12.85 0.60 2.86
CA LYS A 4 -12.95 -0.71 3.50
C LYS A 4 -11.70 -1.58 3.30
N ASN A 5 -10.67 -1.09 2.59
CA ASN A 5 -9.46 -1.82 2.18
C ASN A 5 -9.73 -3.24 1.62
N ARG A 6 -10.84 -3.40 0.87
CA ARG A 6 -11.15 -4.66 0.17
C ARG A 6 -10.59 -4.63 -1.24
N ARG A 7 -10.08 -5.77 -1.73
CA ARG A 7 -9.76 -5.95 -3.16
C ARG A 7 -11.04 -5.72 -3.97
N GLN A 8 -11.12 -4.60 -4.67
CA GLN A 8 -12.11 -4.37 -5.73
C GLN A 8 -11.37 -4.62 -7.04
N GLY A 9 -11.70 -5.71 -7.71
CA GLY A 9 -10.98 -6.21 -8.87
C GLY A 9 -11.86 -6.41 -10.08
N GLU A 10 -12.77 -5.47 -10.37
CA GLU A 10 -13.61 -5.53 -11.57
C GLU A 10 -13.50 -4.28 -12.44
N GLN A 11 -13.23 -3.10 -11.86
CA GLN A 11 -13.05 -1.87 -12.63
C GLN A 11 -12.02 -0.95 -11.97
N PHE A 12 -11.12 -0.39 -12.77
CA PHE A 12 -10.16 0.61 -12.32
C PHE A 12 -10.89 1.89 -11.92
N SER A 13 -10.57 2.44 -10.76
CA SER A 13 -11.11 3.71 -10.24
C SER A 13 -10.02 4.52 -9.57
N ASP A 14 -10.34 5.73 -9.11
CA ASP A 14 -9.39 6.57 -8.37
C ASP A 14 -8.86 5.89 -7.10
N ASP A 15 -9.64 4.95 -6.54
CA ASP A 15 -9.22 4.13 -5.40
C ASP A 15 -8.13 3.11 -5.76
N CYS A 16 -7.87 2.87 -7.04
CA CYS A 16 -6.76 2.04 -7.50
C CYS A 16 -5.46 2.83 -7.63
N MET A 17 -5.50 4.17 -7.59
CA MET A 17 -4.31 4.99 -7.74
C MET A 17 -3.50 5.08 -6.44
N LEU A 18 -2.23 4.70 -6.54
CA LEU A 18 -1.26 4.71 -5.44
C LEU A 18 -0.10 5.63 -5.79
N LYS A 19 0.35 6.41 -4.81
CA LYS A 19 1.60 7.17 -4.88
C LYS A 19 2.74 6.33 -4.32
N GLU A 20 3.75 6.14 -5.14
CA GLU A 20 5.03 5.55 -4.75
C GLU A 20 5.90 6.58 -4.03
N ASN A 21 6.53 6.19 -2.92
CA ASN A 21 7.54 7.00 -2.24
C ASN A 21 8.74 6.13 -1.87
N LEU A 22 9.96 6.63 -2.13
CA LEU A 22 11.20 6.04 -1.65
C LEU A 22 11.50 6.57 -0.25
N GLU A 23 11.65 5.67 0.71
CA GLU A 23 11.95 6.00 2.11
C GLU A 23 13.47 6.03 2.37
N GLU A 24 13.87 6.67 3.47
CA GLU A 24 15.28 6.81 3.88
C GLU A 24 15.99 5.47 4.09
N ASN A 25 15.25 4.41 4.41
CA ASN A 25 15.77 3.05 4.57
C ASN A 25 15.86 2.28 3.23
N HIS A 26 15.71 2.96 2.10
CA HIS A 26 15.74 2.41 0.74
C HIS A 26 14.61 1.42 0.41
N TYR A 27 13.58 1.33 1.24
CA TYR A 27 12.34 0.65 0.88
C TYR A 27 11.36 1.61 0.22
N THR A 28 10.40 1.04 -0.51
CA THR A 28 9.32 1.78 -1.14
C THR A 28 8.03 1.65 -0.34
N THR A 29 7.27 2.73 -0.21
CA THR A 29 5.90 2.72 0.32
C THR A 29 4.89 3.13 -0.75
N TYR A 30 3.68 2.59 -0.65
CA TYR A 30 2.56 2.97 -1.52
C TYR A 30 1.42 3.56 -0.70
N SER A 31 1.09 4.83 -0.92
CA SER A 31 -0.01 5.52 -0.25
C SER A 31 -1.18 5.77 -1.21
N SER A 32 -2.41 5.71 -0.73
CA SER A 32 -3.59 6.03 -1.57
C SER A 32 -3.58 7.51 -1.96
N LEU A 33 -3.87 7.83 -3.23
CA LEU A 33 -4.06 9.22 -3.65
C LEU A 33 -5.37 9.81 -3.10
N SER A 34 -6.48 9.06 -3.23
CA SER A 34 -7.82 9.51 -2.81
C SER A 34 -8.04 9.48 -1.29
N HIS A 35 -7.18 8.78 -0.54
CA HIS A 35 -7.33 8.56 0.90
C HIS A 35 -6.01 8.85 1.63
N PRO A 36 -5.70 10.13 1.88
CA PRO A 36 -4.48 10.53 2.60
C PRO A 36 -4.33 9.79 3.93
N GLY A 37 -3.11 9.37 4.25
CA GLY A 37 -2.82 8.60 5.46
C GLY A 37 -3.15 7.11 5.39
N THR A 38 -3.63 6.61 4.23
CA THR A 38 -3.83 5.16 4.00
C THR A 38 -2.68 4.57 3.21
N TYR A 39 -2.10 3.48 3.71
CA TYR A 39 -0.95 2.81 3.10
C TYR A 39 -1.26 1.38 2.67
N LEU A 40 -0.65 0.94 1.58
CA LEU A 40 -0.67 -0.47 1.20
C LEU A 40 0.18 -1.21 2.22
N ALA A 41 -0.39 -2.26 2.83
CA ALA A 41 0.30 -3.03 3.84
C ALA A 41 -0.05 -4.50 3.75
N VAL A 42 0.96 -5.34 3.99
CA VAL A 42 0.84 -6.79 4.02
C VAL A 42 1.37 -7.33 5.35
N SER A 43 0.68 -8.33 5.91
CA SER A 43 1.16 -9.06 7.08
C SER A 43 2.37 -9.93 6.70
N PRO A 44 3.18 -10.38 7.67
CA PRO A 44 4.24 -11.37 7.41
C PRO A 44 3.74 -12.66 6.76
N LYS A 45 2.44 -12.96 6.88
CA LYS A 45 1.77 -14.11 6.24
C LYS A 45 1.28 -13.82 4.81
N GLY A 46 1.51 -12.61 4.29
CA GLY A 46 1.08 -12.19 2.96
C GLY A 46 -0.37 -11.69 2.87
N GLU A 47 -1.04 -11.46 4.01
CA GLU A 47 -2.43 -11.00 4.04
C GLU A 47 -2.49 -9.47 3.98
N LEU A 48 -3.48 -8.91 3.26
CA LEU A 48 -3.69 -7.46 3.24
C LEU A 48 -4.10 -6.94 4.62
N LYS A 49 -3.45 -5.87 5.07
CA LYS A 49 -3.81 -5.16 6.31
C LYS A 49 -4.69 -3.95 6.00
N ARG A 50 -5.43 -3.49 7.00
CA ARG A 50 -6.18 -2.22 6.90
C ARG A 50 -5.18 -1.07 6.83
N GLY A 51 -5.14 -0.38 5.70
CA GLY A 51 -4.20 0.70 5.42
C GLY A 51 -4.33 1.94 6.30
N ASN A 52 -5.47 2.13 6.98
CA ASN A 52 -5.69 3.23 7.93
C ASN A 52 -5.25 2.89 9.36
N SER A 53 -4.90 1.64 9.64
CA SER A 53 -4.40 1.21 10.96
C SER A 53 -2.89 1.03 10.99
N VAL A 54 -2.19 1.49 9.95
CA VAL A 54 -0.75 1.34 9.77
C VAL A 54 -0.11 2.70 9.50
N SER A 55 1.16 2.83 9.84
CA SER A 55 1.97 4.01 9.56
C SER A 55 3.06 3.67 8.56
N ARG A 56 3.50 4.67 7.78
CA ARG A 56 4.63 4.61 6.83
C ARG A 56 5.90 4.00 7.41
N ASN A 57 6.15 4.18 8.70
CA ASN A 57 7.37 3.71 9.35
C ASN A 57 7.30 2.22 9.73
N GLN A 58 6.14 1.57 9.57
CA GLN A 58 5.99 0.15 9.88
C GLN A 58 6.50 -0.71 8.72
N SER A 59 7.30 -1.73 9.04
CA SER A 59 7.86 -2.67 8.06
C SER A 59 6.81 -3.35 7.18
N CYS A 60 5.58 -3.52 7.67
CA CYS A 60 4.48 -4.09 6.89
C CYS A 60 4.02 -3.20 5.71
N THR A 61 4.50 -1.96 5.61
CA THR A 61 4.25 -1.03 4.49
C THR A 61 5.45 -0.92 3.53
N HIS A 62 6.55 -1.60 3.82
CA HIS A 62 7.81 -1.49 3.08
C HIS A 62 7.91 -2.59 2.02
N PHE A 63 8.08 -2.17 0.77
CA PHE A 63 8.19 -3.06 -0.38
C PHE A 63 9.55 -2.87 -1.07
N LEU A 64 10.07 -3.95 -1.63
CA LEU A 64 11.25 -3.94 -2.48
C LEU A 64 10.83 -4.27 -3.91
N PRO A 65 10.88 -3.31 -4.86
CA PRO A 65 10.58 -3.59 -6.26
C PRO A 65 11.53 -4.64 -6.82
N ARG A 66 10.99 -5.72 -7.39
CA ARG A 66 11.77 -6.78 -8.05
C ARG A 66 11.53 -6.73 -9.55
N ARG A 67 12.58 -7.01 -10.33
CA ARG A 67 12.43 -7.22 -11.77
C ARG A 67 11.53 -8.44 -12.02
N PRO A 68 10.65 -8.41 -13.02
CA PRO A 68 9.95 -9.60 -13.48
C PRO A 68 10.96 -10.68 -13.87
N SER A 69 10.67 -11.93 -13.51
CA SER A 69 11.43 -13.11 -13.96
C SER A 69 11.06 -13.47 -15.40
#